data_AF-A0A947N5B0-F1
#
_entry.id   AF-A0A947N5B0-F1
#
_cell.length_a   1.000
_cell.length_b   1.000
_cell.length_c   1.000
_cell.angle_alpha   90.00
_cell.angle_beta   90.00
_cell.angle_gamma   90.00
#
_symmetry.space_group_name_H-M   'P 1'
#
loop_
_entity.id
_entity.type
_entity.pdbx_description
1 polymer ?
#
loop_
_entity_poly.entity_id
_entity_poly.type
_entity_poly.pdbx_seq_one_letter_code
_entity_poly.pdbx_strand_id
1 'polypeptide(L)'
;MKDSRAIPRLVAWLIIILGMLACRAGFLEDVIYNIDEAEYAVAADALDHGWLPGVDLLGSTKPPGIAVLFNLLFHIFGRSMAVIHVAHVILMIGAGILLVELAIALWSATAAVPAALLFWMVLNSFNLPHEIIALNVESPGILLILGAFLLVWAPSRSRWRILLGGILAGAAILFRQSLGAFLLPLIFLVGKDSNRPLRGIVVLLAGVCLPWLPVFVVYAQAGALAWTWDSWVRYPITYSSDTGILGFLDALYLNLTDFATQATIPLAAAIGGGIVVWRSPKDRGRSFLFWMTLASVLALFSGSRFFGHYWIQIYPVLALLGVPAWFTLWRGTRIYRLLLVGAIAIGGLVATLHFPTWRLWDHYAPPRGVAFFHLGKESLEIKTAEFVRANTEPDETIVVWGYCPQIYYHADRLPGVRDYLCQYITGYSPGSFDPFSQRAPRSCGHIRAEEMFVEDLERRRPKYVFDLVQVYDYTFPFIKYSIRSYPMLADYMRRRYLPEGRIGDVLVYRRRTPADTWWPSQEDVK
;
A
#
# COMPACT_ATOMS: atom_id res chain seq x y z
N MET A 1 22.27 14.61 35.97
CA MET A 1 22.00 13.22 35.53
C MET A 1 20.79 13.03 34.59
N LYS A 2 20.01 14.09 34.24
CA LYS A 2 18.95 14.00 33.20
C LYS A 2 19.49 14.17 31.76
N ASP A 3 20.63 14.86 31.58
CA ASP A 3 21.15 15.20 30.24
C ASP A 3 21.87 14.06 29.50
N SER A 4 22.43 13.07 30.19
CA SER A 4 23.18 11.99 29.53
C SER A 4 22.30 11.01 28.74
N ARG A 5 20.97 11.04 28.94
CA ARG A 5 20.00 10.24 28.17
C ARG A 5 19.50 10.95 26.91
N ALA A 6 19.62 12.28 26.84
CA ALA A 6 19.08 13.08 25.74
C ALA A 6 19.92 12.95 24.45
N ILE A 7 21.24 12.83 24.58
CA ILE A 7 22.16 12.82 23.43
C ILE A 7 21.93 11.60 22.52
N PRO A 8 21.90 10.33 22.99
CA PRO A 8 21.70 9.18 22.11
C PRO A 8 20.34 9.20 21.40
N ARG A 9 19.30 9.69 22.09
CA ARG A 9 17.95 9.85 21.54
C ARG A 9 17.93 10.88 20.41
N LEU A 10 18.50 12.06 20.63
CA LEU A 10 18.55 13.12 19.62
C LEU A 10 19.34 12.68 18.39
N VAL A 11 20.49 12.03 18.60
CA VAL A 11 21.30 11.48 17.50
C VAL A 11 20.51 10.45 16.70
N ALA A 12 19.79 9.54 17.37
CA ALA A 12 18.95 8.55 16.71
C ALA A 12 17.84 9.19 15.86
N TRP A 13 17.17 10.23 16.37
CA TRP A 13 16.17 10.97 15.60
C TRP A 13 16.78 11.68 14.40
N LEU A 14 17.95 12.31 14.55
CA LEU A 14 18.67 12.93 13.44
C LEU A 14 19.08 11.91 12.37
N ILE A 15 19.50 10.70 12.74
CA ILE A 15 19.78 9.62 11.79
C ILE A 15 18.53 9.30 10.96
N ILE A 16 17.36 9.15 11.59
CA ILE A 16 16.12 8.90 10.87
C ILE A 16 15.77 10.07 9.96
N ILE A 17 15.76 11.30 10.48
CA ILE A 17 15.34 12.49 9.71
C ILE A 17 16.27 12.71 8.52
N LEU A 18 17.58 12.82 8.76
CA LEU A 18 18.56 13.10 7.72
C LEU A 18 18.70 11.92 6.76
N GLY A 19 18.65 10.69 7.27
CA GLY A 19 18.69 9.48 6.46
C GLY A 19 17.52 9.40 5.48
N MET A 20 16.28 9.65 5.95
CA MET A 20 15.10 9.66 5.06
C MET A 20 15.19 10.78 4.03
N LEU A 21 15.53 12.00 4.44
CA LEU A 21 15.66 13.13 3.53
C LEU A 21 16.72 12.85 2.45
N ALA A 22 17.89 12.37 2.83
CA ALA A 22 18.96 12.06 1.88
C ALA A 22 18.58 10.96 0.88
N CYS A 23 17.87 9.92 1.33
CA CYS A 23 17.49 8.79 0.48
C CYS A 23 16.29 9.11 -0.43
N ARG A 24 15.41 10.04 -0.04
CA ARG A 24 14.10 10.23 -0.69
C ARG A 24 13.89 11.58 -1.38
N ALA A 25 14.75 12.59 -1.14
CA ALA A 25 14.59 13.93 -1.71
C ALA A 25 14.52 13.95 -3.25
N GLY A 26 15.17 12.99 -3.93
CA GLY A 26 15.13 12.87 -5.40
C GLY A 26 13.82 12.35 -5.98
N PHE A 27 12.84 12.01 -5.13
CA PHE A 27 11.58 11.36 -5.50
C PHE A 27 10.36 12.07 -4.90
N LEU A 28 10.40 13.41 -4.84
CA LEU A 28 9.28 14.25 -4.40
C LEU A 28 8.57 14.91 -5.59
N GLU A 29 8.61 14.24 -6.73
CA GLU A 29 8.11 14.77 -8.01
C GLU A 29 6.60 14.56 -8.12
N ASP A 30 5.92 15.39 -8.90
CA ASP A 30 4.50 15.20 -9.19
C ASP A 30 4.30 14.08 -10.24
N VAL A 31 4.64 12.86 -9.86
CA VAL A 31 4.67 11.66 -10.70
C VAL A 31 4.04 10.51 -9.93
N ILE A 32 3.36 9.62 -10.62
CA ILE A 32 2.86 8.38 -10.03
C ILE A 32 3.99 7.34 -10.04
N TYR A 33 4.51 6.95 -8.87
CA TYR A 33 5.54 5.90 -8.81
C TYR A 33 4.91 4.52 -8.79
N ASN A 34 3.75 4.36 -8.13
CA ASN A 34 3.03 3.10 -8.08
C ASN A 34 1.57 3.28 -8.50
N ILE A 35 1.01 2.29 -9.19
CA ILE A 35 -0.38 2.31 -9.64
C ILE A 35 -1.38 2.47 -8.47
N ASP A 36 -1.02 1.96 -7.29
CA ASP A 36 -1.81 2.10 -6.06
C ASP A 36 -1.99 3.59 -5.69
N GLU A 37 -1.02 4.48 -5.94
CA GLU A 37 -1.17 5.92 -5.66
C GLU A 37 -2.26 6.55 -6.51
N ALA A 38 -2.35 6.16 -7.78
CA ALA A 38 -3.41 6.60 -8.69
C ALA A 38 -4.77 6.04 -8.28
N GLU A 39 -4.83 4.77 -7.85
CA GLU A 39 -6.03 4.15 -7.29
C GLU A 39 -6.55 4.96 -6.08
N TYR A 40 -5.67 5.27 -5.13
CA TYR A 40 -6.03 6.01 -3.91
C TYR A 40 -6.41 7.46 -4.20
N ALA A 41 -5.74 8.11 -5.15
CA ALA A 41 -6.06 9.47 -5.55
C ALA A 41 -7.43 9.56 -6.22
N VAL A 42 -7.75 8.64 -7.14
CA VAL A 42 -9.09 8.58 -7.76
C VAL A 42 -10.17 8.27 -6.71
N ALA A 43 -9.87 7.40 -5.74
CA ALA A 43 -10.77 7.15 -4.61
C ALA A 43 -10.95 8.38 -3.71
N ALA A 44 -9.91 9.22 -3.57
CA ALA A 44 -9.98 10.48 -2.83
C ALA A 44 -10.83 11.53 -3.56
N ASP A 45 -10.70 11.66 -4.88
CA ASP A 45 -11.52 12.56 -5.70
C ASP A 45 -13.00 12.15 -5.68
N ALA A 46 -13.26 10.85 -5.61
CA ALA A 46 -14.61 10.32 -5.50
C ALA A 46 -15.31 10.73 -4.20
N LEU A 47 -14.58 10.83 -3.08
CA LEU A 47 -15.13 11.27 -1.81
C LEU A 47 -15.70 12.71 -1.90
N ASP A 48 -15.10 13.57 -2.73
CA ASP A 48 -15.57 14.96 -2.94
C ASP A 48 -16.92 15.03 -3.65
N HIS A 49 -17.26 13.96 -4.37
CA HIS A 49 -18.53 13.82 -5.08
C HIS A 49 -19.55 12.99 -4.28
N GLY A 50 -19.25 12.68 -3.01
CA GLY A 50 -20.08 11.87 -2.13
C GLY A 50 -20.11 10.38 -2.50
N TRP A 51 -19.20 9.92 -3.36
CA TRP A 51 -19.10 8.52 -3.75
C TRP A 51 -18.31 7.74 -2.72
N LEU A 52 -18.66 6.46 -2.54
CA LEU A 52 -18.05 5.63 -1.50
C LEU A 52 -17.05 4.61 -2.10
N PRO A 53 -15.78 4.62 -1.65
CA PRO A 53 -14.81 3.57 -1.99
C PRO A 53 -15.31 2.18 -1.57
N GLY A 54 -15.17 1.19 -2.45
CA GLY A 54 -15.72 -0.15 -2.23
C GLY A 54 -17.22 -0.27 -2.49
N VAL A 55 -17.87 0.77 -3.05
CA VAL A 55 -19.29 0.73 -3.46
C VAL A 55 -19.44 1.33 -4.85
N ASP A 56 -19.09 2.62 -4.97
CA ASP A 56 -19.16 3.39 -6.21
C ASP A 56 -17.88 3.30 -7.03
N LEU A 57 -16.77 2.94 -6.36
CA LEU A 57 -15.50 2.55 -6.96
C LEU A 57 -15.07 1.22 -6.34
N LEU A 58 -15.30 0.15 -7.08
CA LEU A 58 -14.75 -1.18 -6.84
C LEU A 58 -13.32 -1.24 -7.39
N GLY A 59 -12.43 -1.86 -6.64
CA GLY A 59 -11.01 -1.94 -6.99
C GLY A 59 -10.14 -1.83 -5.75
N SER A 60 -10.52 -0.95 -4.81
CA SER A 60 -9.85 -0.90 -3.52
C SER A 60 -10.32 -2.04 -2.62
N THR A 61 -9.43 -3.01 -2.45
CA THR A 61 -9.57 -4.16 -1.54
C THR A 61 -9.45 -3.76 -0.07
N LYS A 62 -9.17 -2.48 0.18
CA LYS A 62 -8.84 -1.92 1.49
C LYS A 62 -10.01 -1.05 2.02
N PRO A 63 -10.17 -0.89 3.34
CA PRO A 63 -11.13 0.07 3.89
C PRO A 63 -10.73 1.51 3.56
N PRO A 64 -11.58 2.52 3.82
CA PRO A 64 -11.45 3.85 3.22
C PRO A 64 -10.34 4.72 3.83
N GLY A 65 -9.56 4.22 4.80
CA GLY A 65 -8.58 5.02 5.54
C GLY A 65 -7.56 5.74 4.64
N ILE A 66 -7.11 5.07 3.57
CA ILE A 66 -6.13 5.64 2.64
C ILE A 66 -6.74 6.70 1.72
N ALA A 67 -7.95 6.47 1.21
CA ALA A 67 -8.68 7.44 0.39
C ALA A 67 -8.98 8.71 1.20
N VAL A 68 -9.40 8.56 2.46
CA VAL A 68 -9.62 9.70 3.38
C VAL A 68 -8.33 10.47 3.66
N LEU A 69 -7.19 9.76 3.83
CA LEU A 69 -5.90 10.42 4.02
C LEU A 69 -5.48 11.23 2.77
N PHE A 70 -5.59 10.66 1.58
CA PHE A 70 -5.28 11.36 0.32
C PHE A 70 -6.19 12.56 0.14
N ASN A 71 -7.50 12.39 0.35
CA ASN A 71 -8.49 13.45 0.26
C ASN A 71 -8.14 14.62 1.20
N LEU A 72 -7.86 14.33 2.47
CA LEU A 72 -7.46 15.35 3.44
C LEU A 72 -6.18 16.09 3.02
N LEU A 73 -5.17 15.37 2.53
CA LEU A 73 -3.91 15.97 2.09
C LEU A 73 -4.11 16.87 0.87
N PHE A 74 -4.91 16.42 -0.10
CA PHE A 74 -5.26 17.22 -1.29
C PHE A 74 -6.04 18.48 -0.93
N HIS A 75 -6.95 18.42 0.04
CA HIS A 75 -7.69 19.60 0.52
C HIS A 75 -6.82 20.64 1.20
N ILE A 76 -5.83 20.19 1.99
CA ILE A 76 -4.98 21.10 2.77
C ILE A 76 -3.85 21.69 1.93
N PHE A 77 -3.21 20.87 1.08
CA PHE A 77 -1.96 21.23 0.41
C PHE A 77 -2.09 21.32 -1.13
N GLY A 78 -3.27 21.01 -1.68
CA GLY A 78 -3.52 20.93 -3.11
C GLY A 78 -3.35 19.51 -3.66
N ARG A 79 -4.06 19.22 -4.75
CA ARG A 79 -4.06 17.92 -5.43
C ARG A 79 -2.78 17.72 -6.23
N SER A 80 -1.82 16.99 -5.66
CA SER A 80 -0.53 16.66 -6.30
C SER A 80 0.11 15.41 -5.67
N MET A 81 0.76 14.58 -6.47
CA MET A 81 1.52 13.43 -5.98
C MET A 81 2.74 13.85 -5.16
N ALA A 82 3.33 15.02 -5.43
CA ALA A 82 4.42 15.55 -4.62
C ALA A 82 4.00 15.72 -3.15
N VAL A 83 2.75 16.13 -2.89
CA VAL A 83 2.18 16.22 -1.53
C VAL A 83 2.15 14.84 -0.88
N ILE A 84 1.72 13.81 -1.63
CA ILE A 84 1.65 12.43 -1.16
C ILE A 84 3.04 11.88 -0.84
N HIS A 85 4.04 12.13 -1.69
CA HIS A 85 5.42 11.67 -1.44
C HIS A 85 6.05 12.36 -0.22
N VAL A 86 5.82 13.67 -0.06
CA VAL A 86 6.25 14.41 1.14
C VAL A 86 5.58 13.84 2.38
N ALA A 87 4.27 13.59 2.33
CA ALA A 87 3.53 12.98 3.43
C ALA A 87 4.09 11.60 3.79
N HIS A 88 4.44 10.79 2.79
CA HIS A 88 5.05 9.48 3.02
C HIS A 88 6.39 9.57 3.76
N VAL A 89 7.27 10.48 3.34
CA VAL A 89 8.56 10.72 4.02
C VAL A 89 8.33 11.12 5.49
N ILE A 90 7.36 12.01 5.75
CA ILE A 90 7.01 12.44 7.11
C ILE A 90 6.48 11.26 7.93
N LEU A 91 5.60 10.43 7.37
CA LEU A 91 5.07 9.22 8.04
C LEU A 91 6.20 8.25 8.39
N MET A 92 7.16 8.03 7.49
CA MET A 92 8.27 7.11 7.75
C MET A 92 9.30 7.67 8.73
N ILE A 93 9.52 8.99 8.75
CA ILE A 93 10.27 9.65 9.82
C ILE A 93 9.56 9.45 11.17
N GLY A 94 8.25 9.68 11.22
CA GLY A 94 7.43 9.47 12.42
C GLY A 94 7.50 8.03 12.92
N ALA A 95 7.35 7.05 12.03
CA ALA A 95 7.46 5.64 12.36
C ALA A 95 8.85 5.29 12.93
N GLY A 96 9.93 5.81 12.33
CA GLY A 96 11.29 5.61 12.82
C GLY A 96 11.53 6.23 14.20
N ILE A 97 10.99 7.42 14.46
CA ILE A 97 11.06 8.07 15.78
C ILE A 97 10.32 7.24 16.83
N LEU A 98 9.08 6.80 16.54
CA LEU A 98 8.30 5.96 17.45
C LEU A 98 8.98 4.61 17.70
N LEU A 99 9.60 4.02 16.68
CA LEU A 99 10.39 2.81 16.84
C LEU A 99 11.58 3.00 17.78
N VAL A 100 12.33 4.09 17.62
CA VAL A 100 13.45 4.45 18.51
C VAL A 100 12.96 4.58 19.95
N GLU A 101 11.83 5.27 20.17
CA GLU A 101 11.24 5.37 21.51
C GLU A 101 10.81 4.02 22.07
N LEU A 102 10.29 3.12 21.22
CA LEU A 102 9.91 1.77 21.63
C LEU A 102 11.15 0.94 22.02
N ALA A 103 12.26 1.06 21.27
CA ALA A 103 13.53 0.44 21.61
C ALA A 103 14.09 0.96 22.94
N ILE A 104 14.01 2.27 23.18
CA ILE A 104 14.41 2.88 24.46
C ILE A 104 13.56 2.33 25.61
N ALA A 105 12.25 2.17 25.38
CA ALA A 105 11.32 1.65 26.37
C ALA A 105 11.47 0.15 26.65
N LEU A 106 11.93 -0.62 25.67
CA LEU A 106 12.22 -2.06 25.79
C LEU A 106 13.53 -2.32 26.55
N TRP A 107 14.55 -1.50 26.30
CA TRP A 107 15.88 -1.68 26.88
C TRP A 107 16.34 -0.43 27.64
N SER A 108 16.92 0.55 26.96
CA SER A 108 17.38 1.81 27.55
C SER A 108 17.74 2.85 26.48
N ALA A 109 18.13 4.06 26.90
CA ALA A 109 18.57 5.13 25.99
C ALA A 109 19.71 4.71 25.03
N THR A 110 20.55 3.74 25.40
CA THR A 110 21.63 3.26 24.52
C THR A 110 21.12 2.45 23.33
N ALA A 111 19.87 1.99 23.34
CA ALA A 111 19.24 1.26 22.23
C ALA A 111 18.79 2.18 21.09
N ALA A 112 18.79 3.50 21.31
CA ALA A 112 18.28 4.47 20.35
C ALA A 112 19.02 4.43 19.00
N VAL A 113 20.35 4.54 19.03
CA VAL A 113 21.18 4.57 17.80
C VAL A 113 21.14 3.23 17.05
N PRO A 114 21.32 2.05 17.69
CA PRO A 114 21.16 0.77 17.01
C PRO A 114 19.80 0.61 16.33
N ALA A 115 18.71 0.96 17.02
CA ALA A 115 17.37 0.85 16.46
C ALA A 115 17.18 1.79 15.26
N ALA A 116 17.64 3.04 15.35
CA ALA A 116 17.56 4.01 14.26
C ALA A 116 18.33 3.53 13.02
N LEU A 117 19.57 3.08 13.19
CA LEU A 117 20.39 2.62 12.06
C LEU A 117 19.82 1.37 11.40
N LEU A 118 19.39 0.37 12.18
CA LEU A 118 18.83 -0.86 11.62
C LEU A 118 17.50 -0.61 10.90
N PHE A 119 16.66 0.28 11.44
CA PHE A 119 15.40 0.66 10.79
C PHE A 119 15.63 1.47 9.52
N TRP A 120 16.52 2.46 9.58
CA TRP A 120 16.90 3.25 8.41
C TRP A 120 17.49 2.37 7.31
N MET A 121 18.35 1.41 7.66
CA MET A 121 18.93 0.45 6.72
C MET A 121 17.84 -0.37 6.03
N VAL A 122 17.01 -1.10 6.78
CA VAL A 122 16.01 -1.99 6.16
C VAL A 122 14.99 -1.23 5.31
N LEU A 123 14.60 -0.02 5.73
CA LEU A 123 13.63 0.79 4.99
C LEU A 123 14.24 1.41 3.71
N ASN A 124 15.56 1.57 3.64
CA ASN A 124 16.23 2.20 2.49
C ASN A 124 17.17 1.28 1.70
N SER A 125 17.29 0.01 2.08
CA SER A 125 18.14 -0.95 1.37
C SER A 125 17.35 -2.02 0.62
N PHE A 126 16.03 -2.16 0.84
CA PHE A 126 15.21 -3.23 0.28
C PHE A 126 14.13 -2.75 -0.69
N ASN A 127 13.88 -3.61 -1.68
CA ASN A 127 12.86 -3.60 -2.70
C ASN A 127 13.11 -2.65 -3.87
N LEU A 128 12.30 -2.81 -4.92
CA LEU A 128 12.23 -1.91 -6.04
C LEU A 128 11.75 -0.54 -5.53
N PRO A 129 12.44 0.56 -5.86
CA PRO A 129 12.12 1.86 -5.29
C PRO A 129 10.67 2.32 -5.51
N HIS A 130 10.02 1.97 -6.61
CA HIS A 130 8.62 2.31 -6.87
C HIS A 130 7.63 1.71 -5.86
N GLU A 131 7.95 0.58 -5.22
CA GLU A 131 7.11 -0.05 -4.20
C GLU A 131 7.20 0.68 -2.84
N ILE A 132 8.37 1.24 -2.52
CA ILE A 132 8.66 1.79 -1.19
C ILE A 132 8.68 3.32 -1.18
N ILE A 133 8.80 4.00 -2.33
CA ILE A 133 8.66 5.46 -2.42
C ILE A 133 7.18 5.85 -2.39
N ALA A 134 6.32 5.05 -3.01
CA ALA A 134 4.90 5.30 -3.05
C ALA A 134 4.25 5.22 -1.66
N LEU A 135 3.29 6.11 -1.38
CA LEU A 135 2.53 6.06 -0.15
C LEU A 135 1.49 4.93 -0.23
N ASN A 136 1.83 3.79 0.37
CA ASN A 136 0.94 2.63 0.50
C ASN A 136 0.28 2.55 1.88
N VAL A 137 -0.72 1.68 2.01
CA VAL A 137 -1.56 1.54 3.22
C VAL A 137 -0.77 1.11 4.48
N GLU A 138 0.36 0.41 4.32
CA GLU A 138 1.18 -0.08 5.42
C GLU A 138 1.89 1.05 6.15
N SER A 139 2.28 2.10 5.43
CA SER A 139 3.06 3.21 5.95
C SER A 139 2.37 3.98 7.08
N PRO A 140 1.17 4.56 6.89
CA PRO A 140 0.42 5.18 7.98
C PRO A 140 0.01 4.14 9.04
N GLY A 141 -0.34 2.93 8.62
CA GLY A 141 -0.75 1.85 9.53
C GLY A 141 0.33 1.49 10.56
N ILE A 142 1.58 1.29 10.12
CA ILE A 142 2.70 0.94 11.00
C ILE A 142 3.07 2.09 11.94
N LEU A 143 3.00 3.34 11.50
CA LEU A 143 3.17 4.50 12.38
C LEU A 143 2.15 4.45 13.53
N LEU A 144 0.87 4.21 13.21
CA LEU A 144 -0.21 4.14 14.22
C LEU A 144 -0.02 2.96 15.17
N ILE A 145 0.37 1.79 14.67
CA ILE A 145 0.64 0.60 15.48
C ILE A 145 1.81 0.84 16.45
N LEU A 146 2.89 1.48 16.01
CA LEU A 146 4.02 1.82 16.89
C LEU A 146 3.60 2.81 17.99
N GLY A 147 2.77 3.80 17.65
CA GLY A 147 2.15 4.70 18.62
C GLY A 147 1.28 3.95 19.64
N ALA A 148 0.46 3.00 19.19
CA ALA A 148 -0.35 2.15 20.05
C ALA A 148 0.50 1.35 21.03
N PHE A 149 1.60 0.75 20.56
CA PHE A 149 2.53 0.02 21.42
C PHE A 149 3.14 0.91 22.49
N LEU A 150 3.61 2.11 22.15
CA LEU A 150 4.19 3.03 23.13
C LEU A 150 3.19 3.44 24.22
N LEU A 151 1.94 3.75 23.83
CA LEU A 151 0.89 4.13 24.78
C LEU A 151 0.57 2.99 25.77
N VAL A 152 0.45 1.76 25.27
CA VAL A 152 0.12 0.58 26.07
C VAL A 152 1.33 0.04 26.84
N TRP A 153 2.54 0.24 26.33
CA TRP A 153 3.78 -0.19 26.96
C TRP A 153 4.10 0.63 28.22
N ALA A 154 3.73 1.92 28.23
CA ALA A 154 4.08 2.86 29.28
C ALA A 154 3.75 2.35 30.71
N PRO A 155 4.61 2.60 31.71
CA PRO A 155 4.45 2.06 33.07
C PRO A 155 3.15 2.48 33.76
N SER A 156 2.70 3.73 33.58
CA SER A 156 1.43 4.21 34.12
C SER A 156 0.27 3.86 33.18
N ARG A 157 -0.37 2.73 33.45
CA ARG A 157 -1.48 2.20 32.65
C ARG A 157 -2.81 2.84 33.01
N SER A 158 -3.00 4.06 32.53
CA SER A 158 -4.33 4.68 32.52
C SER A 158 -5.24 3.97 31.52
N ARG A 159 -6.51 3.75 31.90
CA ARG A 159 -7.55 3.27 30.96
C ARG A 159 -7.61 4.09 29.68
N TRP A 160 -7.28 5.38 29.78
CA TRP A 160 -7.23 6.29 28.63
C TRP A 160 -6.11 5.95 27.64
N ARG A 161 -4.93 5.51 28.13
CA ARG A 161 -3.85 5.08 27.24
C ARG A 161 -4.19 3.77 26.54
N ILE A 162 -4.87 2.85 27.23
CA ILE A 162 -5.36 1.60 26.62
C ILE A 162 -6.41 1.93 25.56
N LEU A 163 -7.35 2.82 25.87
CA LEU A 163 -8.37 3.27 24.92
C LEU A 163 -7.74 3.94 23.69
N LEU A 164 -6.82 4.90 23.90
CA LEU A 164 -6.10 5.58 22.82
C LEU A 164 -5.24 4.62 22.00
N GLY A 165 -4.57 3.65 22.64
CA GLY A 165 -3.86 2.58 21.93
C GLY A 165 -4.81 1.74 21.06
N GLY A 166 -6.00 1.45 21.58
CA GLY A 166 -7.09 0.82 20.81
C GLY A 166 -7.53 1.68 19.63
N ILE A 167 -7.73 2.98 19.83
CA ILE A 167 -8.10 3.93 18.76
C ILE A 167 -7.05 3.95 17.66
N LEU A 168 -5.76 4.05 18.00
CA LEU A 168 -4.68 4.01 17.00
C LEU A 168 -4.64 2.67 16.26
N ALA A 169 -4.83 1.55 16.96
CA ALA A 169 -4.89 0.24 16.32
C ALA A 169 -6.12 0.09 15.41
N GLY A 170 -7.30 0.54 15.83
CA GLY A 170 -8.51 0.56 15.01
C GLY A 170 -8.36 1.42 13.76
N ALA A 171 -7.71 2.58 13.89
CA ALA A 171 -7.39 3.46 12.78
C ALA A 171 -6.37 2.82 11.83
N ALA A 172 -5.38 2.08 12.34
CA ALA A 172 -4.46 1.31 11.49
C ALA A 172 -5.20 0.26 10.63
N ILE A 173 -6.18 -0.45 11.21
CA ILE A 173 -6.95 -1.47 10.49
C ILE A 173 -7.83 -0.84 9.38
N LEU A 174 -8.22 0.44 9.50
CA LEU A 174 -8.90 1.17 8.41
C LEU A 174 -8.03 1.38 7.17
N PHE A 175 -6.70 1.33 7.30
CA PHE A 175 -5.81 1.34 6.14
C PHE A 175 -5.68 -0.07 5.54
N ARG A 176 -5.52 -1.09 6.40
CA ARG A 176 -5.41 -2.48 5.94
C ARG A 176 -5.82 -3.47 7.03
N GLN A 177 -6.64 -4.44 6.66
CA GLN A 177 -7.18 -5.48 7.54
C GLN A 177 -6.08 -6.34 8.19
N SER A 178 -4.98 -6.61 7.45
CA SER A 178 -3.83 -7.39 7.92
C SER A 178 -3.20 -6.83 9.19
N LEU A 179 -3.28 -5.50 9.39
CA LEU A 179 -2.75 -4.83 10.57
C LEU A 179 -3.51 -5.21 11.85
N GLY A 180 -4.68 -5.84 11.73
CA GLY A 180 -5.41 -6.45 12.85
C GLY A 180 -4.60 -7.52 13.58
N ALA A 181 -3.61 -8.14 12.93
CA ALA A 181 -2.69 -9.08 13.58
C ALA A 181 -1.93 -8.44 14.76
N PHE A 182 -1.65 -7.13 14.71
CA PHE A 182 -0.97 -6.41 15.78
C PHE A 182 -1.84 -6.18 17.03
N LEU A 183 -3.12 -6.57 17.01
CA LEU A 183 -3.91 -6.68 18.23
C LEU A 183 -3.37 -7.78 19.16
N LEU A 184 -2.70 -8.82 18.64
CA LEU A 184 -2.11 -9.90 19.44
C LEU A 184 -1.09 -9.37 20.47
N PRO A 185 -0.02 -8.64 20.09
CA PRO A 185 0.89 -8.03 21.06
C PRO A 185 0.21 -7.00 21.96
N LEU A 186 -0.77 -6.22 21.49
CA LEU A 186 -1.51 -5.26 22.34
C LEU A 186 -2.32 -5.97 23.43
N ILE A 187 -3.09 -6.99 23.07
CA ILE A 187 -3.87 -7.81 24.00
C ILE A 187 -2.93 -8.48 25.01
N PHE A 188 -1.80 -9.00 24.56
CA PHE A 188 -0.78 -9.56 25.44
C PHE A 188 -0.27 -8.53 26.46
N LEU A 189 0.09 -7.32 26.02
CA LEU A 189 0.59 -6.27 26.90
C LEU A 189 -0.44 -5.81 27.92
N VAL A 190 -1.71 -5.73 27.53
CA VAL A 190 -2.81 -5.36 28.42
C VAL A 190 -3.13 -6.49 29.40
N GLY A 191 -3.08 -7.74 28.94
CA GLY A 191 -3.43 -8.92 29.74
C GLY A 191 -2.37 -9.28 30.79
N LYS A 192 -1.08 -9.29 30.43
CA LYS A 192 0.01 -9.78 31.30
C LYS A 192 0.18 -8.97 32.59
N ASP A 193 -0.11 -7.68 32.53
CA ASP A 193 0.28 -6.73 33.57
C ASP A 193 -0.91 -6.04 34.24
N SER A 194 -2.12 -6.52 34.00
CA SER A 194 -3.33 -5.96 34.59
C SER A 194 -3.88 -6.89 35.66
N ASN A 195 -4.21 -6.33 36.84
CA ASN A 195 -4.98 -7.03 37.86
C ASN A 195 -6.41 -7.36 37.40
N ARG A 196 -6.88 -6.75 36.30
CA ARG A 196 -8.20 -6.97 35.68
C ARG A 196 -8.03 -7.05 34.16
N PRO A 197 -7.46 -8.14 33.62
CA PRO A 197 -7.07 -8.24 32.22
C PRO A 197 -8.27 -8.09 31.28
N LEU A 198 -9.40 -8.73 31.59
CA LEU A 198 -10.63 -8.65 30.80
C LEU A 198 -11.13 -7.21 30.63
N ARG A 199 -11.12 -6.41 31.71
CA ARG A 199 -11.54 -5.00 31.63
C ARG A 199 -10.61 -4.19 30.74
N GLY A 200 -9.30 -4.42 30.84
CA GLY A 200 -8.33 -3.78 29.97
C GLY A 200 -8.55 -4.13 28.50
N ILE A 201 -8.76 -5.41 28.21
CA ILE A 201 -9.02 -5.90 26.84
C ILE A 201 -10.32 -5.29 26.29
N VAL A 202 -11.39 -5.23 27.09
CA VAL A 202 -12.65 -4.56 26.68
C VAL A 202 -12.41 -3.08 26.36
N VAL A 203 -11.62 -2.36 27.17
CA VAL A 203 -11.28 -0.96 26.89
C VAL A 203 -10.45 -0.81 25.61
N LEU A 204 -9.51 -1.74 25.37
CA LEU A 204 -8.71 -1.77 24.14
C LEU A 204 -9.62 -1.97 22.92
N LEU A 205 -10.48 -3.00 22.96
CA LEU A 205 -11.40 -3.33 21.86
C LEU A 205 -12.45 -2.25 21.62
N ALA A 206 -12.96 -1.62 22.69
CA ALA A 206 -13.81 -0.44 22.56
C ALA A 206 -13.08 0.68 21.80
N GLY A 207 -11.79 0.90 22.10
CA GLY A 207 -10.94 1.83 21.35
C GLY A 207 -10.80 1.44 19.89
N VAL A 208 -10.59 0.16 19.59
CA VAL A 208 -10.49 -0.36 18.21
C VAL A 208 -11.76 -0.08 17.41
N CYS A 209 -12.94 -0.19 18.03
CA CYS A 209 -14.22 0.05 17.35
C CYS A 209 -14.49 1.53 17.07
N LEU A 210 -13.94 2.46 17.86
CA LEU A 210 -14.29 3.90 17.77
C LEU A 210 -14.00 4.52 16.38
N PRO A 211 -12.82 4.33 15.75
CA PRO A 211 -12.57 4.82 14.39
C PRO A 211 -13.52 4.26 13.33
N TRP A 212 -14.07 3.06 13.55
CA TRP A 212 -14.96 2.39 12.59
C TRP A 212 -16.40 2.88 12.66
N LEU A 213 -16.82 3.44 13.80
CA LEU A 213 -18.19 3.95 13.96
C LEU A 213 -18.60 4.96 12.88
N PRO A 214 -17.85 6.05 12.60
CA PRO A 214 -18.23 6.99 11.55
C PRO A 214 -18.27 6.34 10.16
N VAL A 215 -17.35 5.42 9.88
CA VAL A 215 -17.31 4.68 8.60
C VAL A 215 -18.59 3.86 8.44
N PHE A 216 -18.96 3.05 9.44
CA PHE A 216 -20.18 2.26 9.35
C PHE A 216 -21.45 3.11 9.29
N VAL A 217 -21.50 4.26 9.99
CA VAL A 217 -22.64 5.17 9.92
C VAL A 217 -22.82 5.72 8.50
N VAL A 218 -21.74 6.21 7.87
CA VAL A 218 -21.78 6.76 6.50
C VAL A 218 -22.25 5.69 5.51
N TYR A 219 -21.66 4.48 5.56
CA TYR A 219 -22.03 3.41 4.65
C TYR A 219 -23.42 2.84 4.93
N ALA A 220 -23.89 2.86 6.18
CA ALA A 220 -25.26 2.48 6.53
C ALA A 220 -26.28 3.47 5.98
N GLN A 221 -26.02 4.77 6.09
CA GLN A 221 -26.89 5.80 5.53
C GLN A 221 -26.99 5.71 4.00
N ALA A 222 -25.92 5.28 3.34
CA ALA A 222 -25.91 5.01 1.90
C ALA A 222 -26.55 3.65 1.50
N GLY A 223 -27.03 2.85 2.46
CA GLY A 223 -27.55 1.50 2.18
C GLY A 223 -26.49 0.51 1.68
N ALA A 224 -25.22 0.79 1.93
CA ALA A 224 -24.08 0.12 1.30
C ALA A 224 -23.31 -0.85 2.21
N LEU A 225 -23.83 -1.18 3.41
CA LEU A 225 -23.16 -2.10 4.34
C LEU A 225 -22.87 -3.47 3.72
N ALA A 226 -23.75 -4.00 2.88
CA ALA A 226 -23.50 -5.28 2.20
C ALA A 226 -22.27 -5.21 1.28
N TRP A 227 -22.07 -4.08 0.60
CA TRP A 227 -20.90 -3.84 -0.24
C TRP A 227 -19.60 -3.73 0.57
N THR A 228 -19.66 -3.26 1.83
CA THR A 228 -18.46 -3.25 2.70
C THR A 228 -17.93 -4.65 2.96
N TRP A 229 -18.82 -5.63 3.13
CA TRP A 229 -18.42 -7.04 3.25
C TRP A 229 -17.81 -7.56 1.95
N ASP A 230 -18.43 -7.26 0.81
CA ASP A 230 -17.94 -7.69 -0.49
C ASP A 230 -16.53 -7.15 -0.77
N SER A 231 -16.36 -5.83 -0.64
CA SER A 231 -15.15 -5.12 -1.03
C SER A 231 -14.00 -5.27 -0.03
N TRP A 232 -14.28 -5.28 1.27
CA TRP A 232 -13.24 -5.29 2.31
C TRP A 232 -12.98 -6.67 2.91
N VAL A 233 -13.82 -7.68 2.63
CA VAL A 233 -13.64 -9.02 3.20
C VAL A 233 -13.67 -10.09 2.11
N ARG A 234 -14.76 -10.23 1.36
CA ARG A 234 -14.90 -11.32 0.38
C ARG A 234 -13.86 -11.21 -0.73
N TYR A 235 -13.78 -10.05 -1.38
CA TYR A 235 -12.88 -9.85 -2.51
C TYR A 235 -11.40 -9.99 -2.16
N PRO A 236 -10.87 -9.40 -1.06
CA PRO A 236 -9.49 -9.64 -0.64
C PRO A 236 -9.19 -11.12 -0.36
N ILE A 237 -10.12 -11.86 0.25
CA ILE A 237 -9.97 -13.32 0.47
C ILE A 237 -9.87 -14.04 -0.88
N THR A 238 -10.78 -13.77 -1.81
CA THR A 238 -10.75 -14.37 -3.16
C THR A 238 -9.45 -14.00 -3.89
N TYR A 239 -9.08 -12.73 -3.87
CA TYR A 239 -7.88 -12.20 -4.51
C TYR A 239 -6.59 -12.79 -3.94
N SER A 240 -6.51 -13.04 -2.63
CA SER A 240 -5.37 -13.73 -2.00
C SER A 240 -5.33 -15.23 -2.30
N SER A 241 -6.50 -15.87 -2.40
CA SER A 241 -6.64 -17.30 -2.65
C SER A 241 -6.34 -17.67 -4.11
N ASP A 242 -6.58 -16.75 -5.04
CA ASP A 242 -6.28 -16.86 -6.47
C ASP A 242 -4.80 -17.16 -6.77
N THR A 243 -3.90 -16.82 -5.86
CA THR A 243 -2.46 -17.14 -5.99
C THR A 243 -2.19 -18.65 -5.98
N GLY A 244 -3.05 -19.44 -5.34
CA GLY A 244 -2.82 -20.87 -5.12
C GLY A 244 -1.60 -21.16 -4.23
N ILE A 245 -1.41 -22.43 -3.85
CA ILE A 245 -0.30 -22.83 -2.97
C ILE A 245 1.07 -22.75 -3.67
N LEU A 246 1.14 -23.14 -4.95
CA LEU A 246 2.40 -23.09 -5.70
C LEU A 246 2.81 -21.65 -5.98
N GLY A 247 1.89 -20.82 -6.48
CA GLY A 247 2.16 -19.39 -6.66
C GLY A 247 2.52 -18.68 -5.36
N PHE A 248 1.91 -19.06 -4.23
CA PHE A 248 2.30 -18.53 -2.92
C PHE A 248 3.75 -18.87 -2.56
N LEU A 249 4.17 -20.12 -2.78
CA LEU A 249 5.53 -20.56 -2.51
C LEU A 249 6.55 -19.90 -3.45
N ASP A 250 6.21 -19.73 -4.72
CA ASP A 250 7.05 -19.01 -5.70
C ASP A 250 7.18 -17.53 -5.33
N ALA A 251 6.05 -16.89 -4.99
CA ALA A 251 6.02 -15.51 -4.50
C ALA A 251 6.91 -15.34 -3.27
N LEU A 252 6.75 -16.24 -2.28
CA LEU A 252 7.52 -16.22 -1.06
C LEU A 252 9.00 -16.41 -1.37
N TYR A 253 9.37 -17.40 -2.19
CA TYR A 253 10.76 -17.70 -2.51
C TYR A 253 11.46 -16.53 -3.21
N LEU A 254 10.84 -15.99 -4.27
CA LEU A 254 11.40 -14.87 -5.05
C LEU A 254 11.56 -13.63 -4.17
N ASN A 255 10.48 -13.20 -3.52
CA ASN A 255 10.51 -11.98 -2.71
C ASN A 255 11.35 -12.13 -1.44
N LEU A 256 11.38 -13.31 -0.80
CA LEU A 256 12.24 -13.55 0.35
C LEU A 256 13.71 -13.58 -0.03
N THR A 257 14.07 -14.10 -1.21
CA THR A 257 15.45 -14.11 -1.69
C THR A 257 15.93 -12.69 -1.98
N ASP A 258 15.10 -11.89 -2.65
CA ASP A 258 15.38 -10.46 -2.87
C ASP A 258 15.48 -9.72 -1.54
N PHE A 259 14.56 -10.02 -0.60
CA PHE A 259 14.58 -9.47 0.75
C PHE A 259 15.86 -9.80 1.49
N ALA A 260 16.22 -11.08 1.54
CA ALA A 260 17.39 -11.54 2.25
C ALA A 260 18.68 -10.93 1.67
N THR A 261 18.77 -10.79 0.35
CA THR A 261 19.94 -10.23 -0.33
C THR A 261 20.09 -8.74 -0.02
N GLN A 262 19.01 -7.97 -0.17
CA GLN A 262 19.05 -6.51 -0.07
C GLN A 262 18.98 -6.00 1.38
N ALA A 263 18.34 -6.76 2.28
CA ALA A 263 18.26 -6.48 3.71
C ALA A 263 19.22 -7.36 4.53
N THR A 264 20.30 -7.88 3.93
CA THR A 264 21.21 -8.87 4.56
C THR A 264 21.63 -8.47 5.97
N ILE A 265 22.10 -7.22 6.15
CA ILE A 265 22.63 -6.74 7.43
C ILE A 265 21.55 -6.64 8.52
N PRO A 266 20.44 -5.91 8.32
CA PRO A 266 19.37 -5.87 9.32
C PRO A 266 18.73 -7.24 9.57
N LEU A 267 18.61 -8.10 8.54
CA LEU A 267 18.12 -9.47 8.70
C LEU A 267 19.06 -10.33 9.54
N ALA A 268 20.37 -10.33 9.25
CA ALA A 268 21.36 -11.07 10.03
C ALA A 268 21.44 -10.57 11.48
N ALA A 269 21.35 -9.26 11.69
CA ALA A 269 21.26 -8.68 13.03
C ALA A 269 20.00 -9.17 13.75
N ALA A 270 18.84 -9.15 13.09
CA ALA A 270 17.58 -9.63 13.66
C ALA A 270 17.62 -11.11 14.03
N ILE A 271 18.19 -11.98 13.19
CA ILE A 271 18.38 -13.41 13.49
C ILE A 271 19.29 -13.58 14.70
N GLY A 272 20.46 -12.92 14.70
CA GLY A 272 21.43 -13.01 15.79
C GLY A 272 20.85 -12.50 17.12
N GLY A 273 20.17 -11.37 17.12
CA GLY A 273 19.56 -10.81 18.32
C GLY A 273 18.29 -11.55 18.75
N GLY A 274 17.57 -12.18 17.82
CA GLY A 274 16.55 -13.18 18.12
C GLY A 274 17.12 -14.38 18.89
N ILE A 275 18.26 -14.92 18.48
CA ILE A 275 18.93 -15.99 19.25
C ILE A 275 19.28 -15.51 20.67
N VAL A 276 19.81 -14.28 20.82
CA VAL A 276 20.14 -13.69 22.13
C VAL A 276 18.91 -13.54 23.01
N VAL A 277 17.84 -12.94 22.50
CA VAL A 277 16.61 -12.70 23.25
C VAL A 277 15.93 -14.02 23.63
N TRP A 278 15.93 -15.03 22.77
CA TRP A 278 15.24 -16.30 23.04
C TRP A 278 16.03 -17.22 23.99
N ARG A 279 17.35 -17.04 24.07
CA ARG A 279 18.20 -17.66 25.11
C ARG A 279 18.16 -16.93 26.45
N SER A 280 17.79 -15.65 26.45
CA SER A 280 17.63 -14.87 27.68
C SER A 280 16.41 -15.34 28.48
N PRO A 281 16.38 -15.17 29.82
CA PRO A 281 15.22 -15.49 30.63
C PRO A 281 13.92 -14.88 30.09
N LYS A 282 12.79 -15.56 30.29
CA LYS A 282 11.50 -15.05 29.84
C LYS A 282 11.15 -13.78 30.61
N ASP A 283 11.11 -12.65 29.91
CA ASP A 283 10.64 -11.38 30.45
C ASP A 283 9.49 -10.81 29.61
N ARG A 284 9.04 -9.62 29.96
CA ARG A 284 7.97 -8.93 29.22
C ARG A 284 8.42 -8.52 27.81
N GLY A 285 9.66 -8.05 27.65
CA GLY A 285 10.24 -7.62 26.36
C GLY A 285 10.31 -8.75 25.35
N ARG A 286 10.89 -9.89 25.73
CA ARG A 286 10.95 -11.11 24.93
C ARG A 286 9.58 -11.58 24.47
N SER A 287 8.61 -11.67 25.38
CA SER A 287 7.26 -12.12 25.01
C SER A 287 6.57 -11.13 24.06
N PHE A 288 6.76 -9.83 24.28
CA PHE A 288 6.25 -8.80 23.36
C PHE A 288 6.88 -8.92 21.98
N LEU A 289 8.20 -9.05 21.89
CA LEU A 289 8.90 -9.24 20.61
C LEU A 289 8.43 -10.52 19.90
N PHE A 290 8.20 -11.61 20.61
CA PHE A 290 7.61 -12.83 20.03
C PHE A 290 6.23 -12.56 19.40
N TRP A 291 5.30 -11.94 20.14
CA TRP A 291 3.97 -11.64 19.61
C TRP A 291 4.01 -10.61 18.48
N MET A 292 4.93 -9.66 18.54
CA MET A 292 5.16 -8.68 17.48
C MET A 292 5.71 -9.36 16.21
N THR A 293 6.68 -10.27 16.34
CA THR A 293 7.20 -11.06 15.21
C THR A 293 6.09 -11.90 14.59
N LEU A 294 5.31 -12.60 15.41
CA LEU A 294 4.18 -13.40 14.92
C LEU A 294 3.17 -12.52 14.19
N ALA A 295 2.80 -11.37 14.76
CA ALA A 295 1.89 -10.43 14.12
C ALA A 295 2.42 -9.91 12.78
N SER A 296 3.69 -9.50 12.71
CA SER A 296 4.33 -9.05 11.46
C SER A 296 4.34 -10.13 10.38
N VAL A 297 4.63 -11.39 10.75
CA VAL A 297 4.62 -12.53 9.82
C VAL A 297 3.20 -12.82 9.34
N LEU A 298 2.21 -12.89 10.23
CA LEU A 298 0.81 -13.10 9.85
C LEU A 298 0.31 -11.99 8.91
N ALA A 299 0.67 -10.74 9.21
CA ALA A 299 0.27 -9.59 8.41
C ALA A 299 0.92 -9.61 7.02
N LEU A 300 2.20 -9.96 6.90
CA LEU A 300 2.88 -10.17 5.61
C LEU A 300 2.20 -11.29 4.81
N PHE A 301 1.97 -12.45 5.44
CA PHE A 301 1.50 -13.66 4.76
C PHE A 301 0.05 -13.53 4.27
N SER A 302 -0.76 -12.69 4.93
CA SER A 302 -2.17 -12.48 4.59
C SER A 302 -2.41 -11.97 3.15
N GLY A 303 -1.41 -11.34 2.53
CA GLY A 303 -1.52 -10.81 1.17
C GLY A 303 -1.14 -11.78 0.05
N SER A 304 -0.58 -12.96 0.38
CA SER A 304 -0.11 -14.06 -0.49
C SER A 304 0.88 -13.76 -1.64
N ARG A 305 1.00 -12.50 -2.08
CA ARG A 305 1.85 -12.08 -3.23
C ARG A 305 3.19 -11.46 -2.84
N PHE A 306 3.34 -11.08 -1.56
CA PHE A 306 4.59 -10.51 -1.03
C PHE A 306 5.12 -9.27 -1.77
N PHE A 307 4.23 -8.42 -2.32
CA PHE A 307 4.59 -7.13 -2.91
C PHE A 307 5.48 -6.31 -1.97
N GLY A 308 6.31 -5.45 -2.53
CA GLY A 308 7.40 -4.83 -1.78
C GLY A 308 6.94 -4.03 -0.58
N HIS A 309 5.88 -3.26 -0.75
CA HIS A 309 5.27 -2.49 0.34
C HIS A 309 4.72 -3.38 1.48
N TYR A 310 4.40 -4.66 1.26
CA TYR A 310 3.90 -5.56 2.32
C TYR A 310 4.95 -5.80 3.40
N TRP A 311 6.23 -5.74 3.05
CA TRP A 311 7.36 -5.96 3.95
C TRP A 311 7.57 -4.83 4.96
N ILE A 312 6.98 -3.65 4.73
CA ILE A 312 6.99 -2.53 5.70
C ILE A 312 6.48 -2.99 7.07
N GLN A 313 5.57 -3.98 7.10
CA GLN A 313 5.02 -4.56 8.32
C GLN A 313 6.05 -5.34 9.17
N ILE A 314 7.20 -5.71 8.60
CA ILE A 314 8.27 -6.48 9.25
C ILE A 314 9.45 -5.58 9.67
N TYR A 315 9.66 -4.44 9.03
CA TYR A 315 10.81 -3.58 9.30
C TYR A 315 10.96 -3.20 10.78
N PRO A 316 9.89 -2.83 11.51
CA PRO A 316 10.00 -2.56 12.93
C PRO A 316 10.57 -3.72 13.75
N VAL A 317 10.10 -4.94 13.49
CA VAL A 317 10.52 -6.09 14.29
C VAL A 317 11.95 -6.52 13.97
N LEU A 318 12.40 -6.39 12.73
CA LEU A 318 13.80 -6.66 12.37
C LEU A 318 14.75 -5.67 13.05
N ALA A 319 14.42 -4.38 13.01
CA ALA A 319 15.22 -3.36 13.65
C ALA A 319 15.30 -3.58 15.17
N LEU A 320 14.18 -3.87 15.84
CA LEU A 320 14.17 -4.14 17.28
C LEU A 320 14.92 -5.43 17.63
N LEU A 321 14.73 -6.50 16.87
CA LEU A 321 15.44 -7.77 17.09
C LEU A 321 16.93 -7.67 16.82
N GLY A 322 17.40 -6.73 16.00
CA GLY A 322 18.83 -6.52 15.78
C GLY A 322 19.56 -5.82 16.92
N VAL A 323 18.86 -5.07 17.78
CA VAL A 323 19.46 -4.31 18.90
C VAL A 323 20.25 -5.21 19.88
N PRO A 324 19.75 -6.37 20.34
CA PRO A 324 20.52 -7.28 21.18
C PRO A 324 21.80 -7.82 20.53
N ALA A 325 21.76 -8.11 19.23
CA ALA A 325 22.93 -8.56 18.47
C ALA A 325 23.99 -7.47 18.42
N TRP A 326 23.56 -6.23 18.16
CA TRP A 326 24.43 -5.06 18.20
C TRP A 326 25.18 -4.96 19.53
N PHE A 327 24.48 -5.03 20.66
CA PHE A 327 25.14 -4.92 21.97
C PHE A 327 26.09 -6.08 22.24
N THR A 328 25.74 -7.29 21.79
CA THR A 328 26.60 -8.47 21.93
C THR A 328 27.90 -8.29 21.17
N LEU A 329 27.83 -7.86 19.90
CA LEU A 329 29.01 -7.61 19.06
C LEU A 329 29.86 -6.44 19.61
N TRP A 330 29.20 -5.37 20.05
CA TRP A 330 29.89 -4.19 20.59
C TRP A 330 30.67 -4.48 21.87
N ARG A 331 30.14 -5.33 22.75
CA ARG A 331 30.82 -5.77 23.99
C ARG A 331 31.82 -6.91 23.78
N GLY A 332 31.87 -7.45 22.56
CA GLY A 332 32.73 -8.57 22.20
C GLY A 332 34.20 -8.20 22.01
N THR A 333 34.92 -9.13 21.39
CA THR A 333 36.33 -8.96 21.04
C THR A 333 36.53 -7.83 20.02
N ARG A 334 37.78 -7.42 19.78
CA ARG A 334 38.10 -6.42 18.75
C ARG A 334 37.56 -6.81 17.37
N ILE A 335 37.64 -8.09 17.00
CA ILE A 335 37.14 -8.57 15.71
C ILE A 335 35.63 -8.40 15.58
N TYR A 336 34.84 -8.69 16.63
CA TYR A 336 33.38 -8.51 16.59
C TYR A 336 32.97 -7.03 16.47
N ARG A 337 33.70 -6.14 17.13
CA ARG A 337 33.51 -4.69 16.95
C ARG A 337 33.85 -4.24 15.53
N LEU A 338 34.93 -4.75 14.94
CA LEU A 338 35.29 -4.44 13.54
C LEU A 338 34.23 -4.97 12.56
N LEU A 339 33.71 -6.18 12.78
CA LEU A 339 32.62 -6.73 11.97
C LEU A 339 31.35 -5.88 12.07
N LEU A 340 30.98 -5.43 13.28
CA LEU A 340 29.85 -4.53 13.46
C LEU A 340 30.06 -3.19 12.75
N VAL A 341 31.23 -2.56 12.89
CA VAL A 341 31.55 -1.30 12.20
C VAL A 341 31.53 -1.49 10.68
N GLY A 342 32.10 -2.59 10.18
CA GLY A 342 32.07 -2.94 8.76
C GLY A 342 30.64 -3.14 8.26
N ALA A 343 29.80 -3.85 9.01
CA ALA A 343 28.39 -4.02 8.68
C ALA A 343 27.63 -2.70 8.68
N ILE A 344 27.89 -1.80 9.64
CA ILE A 344 27.28 -0.46 9.65
C ILE A 344 27.71 0.35 8.44
N ALA A 345 29.00 0.32 8.09
CA ALA A 345 29.53 1.05 6.95
C ALA A 345 28.93 0.54 5.62
N ILE A 346 28.93 -0.77 5.41
CA ILE A 346 28.37 -1.38 4.19
C ILE A 346 26.85 -1.16 4.13
N GLY A 347 26.13 -1.45 5.23
CA GLY A 347 24.68 -1.30 5.27
C GLY A 347 24.25 0.15 5.11
N GLY A 348 25.00 1.08 5.70
CA GLY A 348 24.77 2.51 5.54
C GLY A 348 25.05 2.99 4.13
N LEU A 349 26.12 2.49 3.49
CA LEU A 349 26.43 2.80 2.09
C LEU A 349 25.30 2.31 1.17
N VAL A 350 24.87 1.05 1.32
CA VAL A 350 23.77 0.49 0.53
C VAL A 350 22.49 1.30 0.76
N ALA A 351 22.10 1.53 2.00
CA ALA A 351 20.89 2.29 2.33
C ALA A 351 20.91 3.73 1.77
N THR A 352 22.07 4.39 1.79
CA THR A 352 22.22 5.76 1.29
C THR A 352 22.19 5.81 -0.24
N LEU A 353 22.76 4.82 -0.92
CA LEU A 353 22.91 4.84 -2.37
C LEU A 353 21.73 4.21 -3.11
N HIS A 354 21.09 3.17 -2.57
CA HIS A 354 20.09 2.34 -3.27
C HIS A 354 19.02 3.16 -4.00
N PHE A 355 18.36 4.09 -3.29
CA PHE A 355 17.32 4.93 -3.87
C PHE A 355 17.90 6.03 -4.77
N PRO A 356 18.83 6.91 -4.33
CA PRO A 356 19.36 7.97 -5.19
C PRO A 356 20.03 7.47 -6.48
N THR A 357 20.56 6.25 -6.50
CA THR A 357 21.20 5.66 -7.68
C THR A 357 20.30 4.69 -8.45
N TRP A 358 19.01 4.57 -8.11
CA TRP A 358 18.06 3.64 -8.75
C TRP A 358 18.19 3.60 -10.28
N ARG A 359 18.20 4.78 -10.91
CA ARG A 359 18.28 4.94 -12.37
C ARG A 359 19.62 4.53 -12.99
N LEU A 360 20.63 4.23 -12.18
CA LEU A 360 21.96 3.78 -12.63
C LEU A 360 22.09 2.26 -12.62
N TRP A 361 21.34 1.56 -11.76
CA TRP A 361 21.48 0.12 -11.57
C TRP A 361 20.26 -0.69 -12.00
N ASP A 362 19.08 -0.09 -12.06
CA ASP A 362 17.87 -0.75 -12.56
C ASP A 362 17.57 -0.30 -13.99
N HIS A 363 17.64 -1.26 -14.92
CA HIS A 363 17.34 -1.03 -16.34
C HIS A 363 15.87 -0.64 -16.58
N TYR A 364 14.97 -1.01 -15.66
CA TYR A 364 13.55 -0.69 -15.73
C TYR A 364 13.19 0.61 -15.01
N ALA A 365 14.16 1.30 -14.40
CA ALA A 365 13.89 2.58 -13.75
C ALA A 365 13.47 3.64 -14.77
N PRO A 366 12.34 4.33 -14.57
CA PRO A 366 11.89 5.35 -15.49
C PRO A 366 12.80 6.60 -15.41
N PRO A 367 12.92 7.34 -16.52
CA PRO A 367 13.52 8.66 -16.51
C PRO A 367 12.86 9.58 -15.47
N ARG A 368 13.57 10.63 -15.09
CA ARG A 368 13.04 11.65 -14.17
C ARG A 368 11.79 12.30 -14.77
N GLY A 369 10.72 12.46 -13.98
CA GLY A 369 9.45 12.98 -14.45
C GLY A 369 8.54 11.97 -15.16
N VAL A 370 8.93 10.70 -15.30
CA VAL A 370 8.14 9.65 -15.95
C VAL A 370 7.69 8.61 -14.92
N ALA A 371 6.43 8.22 -14.97
CA ALA A 371 5.86 7.19 -14.09
C ALA A 371 6.50 5.81 -14.36
N PHE A 372 6.66 4.97 -13.35
CA PHE A 372 7.17 3.59 -13.56
C PHE A 372 6.22 2.77 -14.45
N PHE A 373 4.93 2.98 -14.27
CA PHE A 373 3.84 2.34 -14.98
C PHE A 373 3.33 3.20 -16.15
N HIS A 374 4.22 3.92 -16.85
CA HIS A 374 3.84 4.71 -18.03
C HIS A 374 3.42 3.78 -19.18
N LEU A 375 2.45 4.21 -20.00
CA LEU A 375 1.93 3.41 -21.11
C LEU A 375 2.73 3.67 -22.39
N GLY A 376 3.67 2.78 -22.70
CA GLY A 376 4.51 2.85 -23.89
C GLY A 376 5.45 4.06 -23.91
N LYS A 377 6.29 4.17 -24.94
CA LYS A 377 7.32 5.23 -25.04
C LYS A 377 6.77 6.66 -25.00
N GLU A 378 5.49 6.82 -25.34
CA GLU A 378 4.85 8.13 -25.47
C GLU A 378 4.06 8.57 -24.24
N SER A 379 4.05 7.78 -23.16
CA SER A 379 3.23 8.04 -21.96
C SER A 379 1.76 8.27 -22.33
N LEU A 380 1.15 7.27 -22.99
CA LEU A 380 -0.21 7.38 -23.55
C LEU A 380 -1.26 7.72 -22.50
N GLU A 381 -1.03 7.43 -21.22
CA GLU A 381 -1.88 7.83 -20.11
C GLU A 381 -2.01 9.35 -19.99
N ILE A 382 -0.92 10.09 -20.21
CA ILE A 382 -0.89 11.56 -20.16
C ILE A 382 -1.61 12.13 -21.38
N LYS A 383 -1.28 11.64 -22.58
CA LYS A 383 -1.93 12.09 -23.83
C LYS A 383 -3.43 11.81 -23.83
N THR A 384 -3.84 10.67 -23.30
CA THR A 384 -5.25 10.31 -23.16
C THR A 384 -5.93 11.25 -22.15
N ALA A 385 -5.30 11.53 -21.02
CA ALA A 385 -5.81 12.49 -20.05
C ALA A 385 -5.94 13.92 -20.62
N GLU A 386 -4.99 14.38 -21.42
CA GLU A 386 -5.05 15.65 -22.14
C GLU A 386 -6.25 15.71 -23.10
N PHE A 387 -6.44 14.65 -23.90
CA PHE A 387 -7.60 14.54 -24.77
C PHE A 387 -8.90 14.60 -23.97
N VAL A 388 -8.98 13.89 -22.84
CA VAL A 388 -10.18 13.91 -21.98
C VAL A 388 -10.45 15.32 -21.47
N ARG A 389 -9.47 16.01 -20.91
CA ARG A 389 -9.65 17.38 -20.39
C ARG A 389 -10.10 18.35 -21.47
N ALA A 390 -9.62 18.18 -22.70
CA ALA A 390 -10.00 19.04 -23.83
C ALA A 390 -11.40 18.76 -24.38
N ASN A 391 -11.95 17.55 -24.17
CA ASN A 391 -13.19 17.09 -24.80
C ASN A 391 -14.30 16.74 -23.81
N THR A 392 -14.12 16.97 -22.50
CA THR A 392 -15.11 16.68 -21.47
C THR A 392 -15.25 17.82 -20.45
N GLU A 393 -16.45 18.00 -19.93
CA GLU A 393 -16.71 18.89 -18.78
C GLU A 393 -16.25 18.24 -17.46
N PRO A 394 -15.96 19.02 -16.40
CA PRO A 394 -15.45 18.49 -15.12
C PRO A 394 -16.32 17.43 -14.45
N ASP A 395 -17.64 17.49 -14.62
CA ASP A 395 -18.61 16.56 -14.05
C ASP A 395 -18.91 15.35 -14.96
N GLU A 396 -18.40 15.34 -16.19
CA GLU A 396 -18.55 14.22 -17.10
C GLU A 396 -17.65 13.05 -16.68
N THR A 397 -18.15 11.83 -16.83
CA THR A 397 -17.38 10.63 -16.52
C THR A 397 -16.81 9.98 -17.78
N ILE A 398 -15.74 9.22 -17.60
CA ILE A 398 -15.10 8.43 -18.66
C ILE A 398 -14.95 6.97 -18.22
N VAL A 399 -14.65 6.08 -19.15
CA VAL A 399 -14.30 4.68 -18.85
C VAL A 399 -12.97 4.37 -19.48
N VAL A 400 -12.09 3.79 -18.69
CA VAL A 400 -10.83 3.21 -19.14
C VAL A 400 -11.00 1.70 -19.06
N TRP A 401 -11.09 1.06 -20.22
CA TRP A 401 -11.07 -0.39 -20.33
C TRP A 401 -9.63 -0.89 -20.28
N GLY A 402 -9.14 -1.08 -19.06
CA GLY A 402 -7.78 -1.48 -18.73
C GLY A 402 -7.44 -1.15 -17.28
N TYR A 403 -6.36 -1.75 -16.77
CA TYR A 403 -5.87 -1.50 -15.42
C TYR A 403 -5.02 -0.20 -15.38
N CYS A 404 -5.62 0.96 -15.67
CA CYS A 404 -4.89 2.23 -15.74
C CYS A 404 -5.62 3.39 -15.03
N PRO A 405 -5.64 3.42 -13.69
CA PRO A 405 -6.22 4.51 -12.92
C PRO A 405 -5.53 5.87 -13.14
N GLN A 406 -4.30 5.88 -13.64
CA GLN A 406 -3.53 7.09 -13.94
C GLN A 406 -4.27 8.03 -14.90
N ILE A 407 -5.00 7.49 -15.89
CA ILE A 407 -5.77 8.30 -16.83
C ILE A 407 -6.85 9.11 -16.09
N TYR A 408 -7.59 8.50 -15.15
CA TYR A 408 -8.58 9.23 -14.36
C TYR A 408 -7.93 10.31 -13.49
N TYR A 409 -6.82 9.96 -12.82
CA TYR A 409 -6.09 10.92 -11.97
C TYR A 409 -5.61 12.14 -12.77
N HIS A 410 -4.92 11.90 -13.88
CA HIS A 410 -4.40 12.99 -14.70
C HIS A 410 -5.54 13.76 -15.38
N ALA A 411 -6.58 13.09 -15.88
CA ALA A 411 -7.70 13.74 -16.54
C ALA A 411 -8.56 14.57 -15.59
N ASP A 412 -8.46 14.33 -14.27
CA ASP A 412 -9.35 14.88 -13.27
C ASP A 412 -10.82 14.57 -13.61
N ARG A 413 -11.08 13.30 -13.92
CA ARG A 413 -12.42 12.78 -14.25
C ARG A 413 -12.71 11.51 -13.49
N LEU A 414 -13.92 11.41 -12.97
CA LEU A 414 -14.36 10.22 -12.26
C LEU A 414 -14.72 9.06 -13.21
N PRO A 415 -14.58 7.81 -12.73
CA PRO A 415 -15.00 6.64 -13.50
C PRO A 415 -16.52 6.54 -13.73
N GLY A 416 -16.89 6.31 -14.98
CA GLY A 416 -18.27 6.04 -15.41
C GLY A 416 -18.77 4.65 -15.07
N VAL A 417 -17.96 3.83 -14.41
CA VAL A 417 -18.31 2.49 -13.92
C VAL A 417 -17.73 2.26 -12.54
N ARG A 418 -18.37 1.42 -11.72
CA ARG A 418 -17.83 1.09 -10.41
C ARG A 418 -16.60 0.19 -10.50
N ASP A 419 -16.56 -0.77 -11.43
CA ASP A 419 -15.38 -1.62 -11.66
C ASP A 419 -14.36 -0.93 -12.57
N TYR A 420 -13.85 0.21 -12.12
CA TYR A 420 -13.00 1.10 -12.92
C TYR A 420 -11.59 0.56 -13.20
N LEU A 421 -11.16 -0.44 -12.43
CA LEU A 421 -9.93 -1.19 -12.65
C LEU A 421 -10.15 -2.44 -13.53
N CYS A 422 -11.39 -2.68 -13.96
CA CYS A 422 -11.83 -3.82 -14.76
C CYS A 422 -11.49 -5.19 -14.15
N GLN A 423 -11.25 -5.29 -12.83
CA GLN A 423 -10.84 -6.55 -12.21
C GLN A 423 -12.03 -7.49 -11.99
N TYR A 424 -13.20 -6.96 -11.62
CA TYR A 424 -14.37 -7.78 -11.34
C TYR A 424 -14.94 -8.39 -12.62
N ILE A 425 -15.00 -7.62 -13.72
CA ILE A 425 -15.54 -8.08 -15.00
C ILE A 425 -14.60 -9.03 -15.72
N THR A 426 -13.28 -8.77 -15.66
CA THR A 426 -12.31 -9.59 -16.39
C THR A 426 -11.75 -10.76 -15.59
N GLY A 427 -11.75 -10.66 -14.26
CA GLY A 427 -10.96 -11.51 -13.39
C GLY A 427 -9.46 -11.21 -13.44
N TYR A 428 -9.05 -10.07 -13.99
CA TYR A 428 -7.66 -9.66 -13.99
C TYR A 428 -7.15 -9.49 -12.55
N SER A 429 -6.04 -10.16 -12.27
CA SER A 429 -5.46 -10.30 -10.94
C SER A 429 -3.98 -9.86 -11.02
N PRO A 430 -3.65 -8.61 -10.63
CA PRO A 430 -2.27 -8.14 -10.63
C PRO A 430 -1.40 -9.04 -9.75
N GLY A 431 -0.18 -9.35 -10.19
CA GLY A 431 0.78 -10.16 -9.44
C GLY A 431 0.40 -11.64 -9.23
N SER A 432 -0.54 -12.20 -10.01
CA SER A 432 -0.72 -13.66 -10.07
C SER A 432 0.52 -14.34 -10.71
N PHE A 433 0.90 -15.50 -10.19
CA PHE A 433 2.04 -16.29 -10.68
C PHE A 433 1.65 -17.27 -11.79
N ASP A 434 0.35 -17.48 -12.00
CA ASP A 434 -0.12 -18.30 -13.10
C ASP A 434 0.22 -17.60 -14.43
N PRO A 435 0.74 -18.35 -15.42
CA PRO A 435 0.95 -17.83 -16.75
C PRO A 435 -0.32 -17.15 -17.25
N PHE A 436 -0.17 -15.97 -17.83
CA PHE A 436 -1.30 -15.19 -18.31
C PHE A 436 -2.20 -15.96 -19.32
N SER A 437 -1.72 -17.05 -19.92
CA SER A 437 -2.50 -17.96 -20.79
C SER A 437 -3.35 -18.99 -20.06
N GLN A 438 -3.06 -19.24 -18.79
CA GLN A 438 -3.72 -20.26 -17.97
C GLN A 438 -4.70 -19.65 -16.97
N ARG A 439 -4.71 -18.31 -16.82
CA ARG A 439 -5.65 -17.61 -15.94
C ARG A 439 -7.08 -17.75 -16.47
N ALA A 440 -7.97 -18.26 -15.63
CA ALA A 440 -9.39 -18.34 -15.96
C ALA A 440 -9.99 -16.92 -16.05
N PRO A 441 -10.79 -16.61 -17.08
CA PRO A 441 -11.64 -15.43 -17.05
C PRO A 441 -12.51 -15.50 -15.79
N ARG A 442 -12.48 -14.44 -14.96
CA ARG A 442 -13.25 -14.31 -13.70
C ARG A 442 -12.77 -15.13 -12.48
N SER A 443 -11.51 -15.55 -12.38
CA SER A 443 -11.03 -16.22 -11.15
C SER A 443 -11.24 -15.39 -9.86
N CYS A 444 -11.15 -14.06 -9.96
CA CYS A 444 -11.50 -13.11 -8.90
C CYS A 444 -12.81 -12.32 -9.18
N GLY A 445 -13.55 -12.69 -10.22
CA GLY A 445 -14.65 -11.88 -10.74
C GLY A 445 -15.95 -12.00 -9.93
N HIS A 446 -16.83 -11.01 -10.07
CA HIS A 446 -18.19 -11.09 -9.52
C HIS A 446 -19.14 -11.71 -10.56
N ILE A 447 -20.05 -12.59 -10.12
CA ILE A 447 -20.94 -13.33 -11.05
C ILE A 447 -21.79 -12.41 -11.92
N ARG A 448 -22.20 -11.26 -11.38
CA ARG A 448 -22.95 -10.19 -12.09
C ARG A 448 -22.07 -9.08 -12.66
N ALA A 449 -20.74 -9.23 -12.71
CA ALA A 449 -19.84 -8.12 -13.03
C ALA A 449 -20.17 -7.46 -14.39
N GLU A 450 -20.53 -8.27 -15.40
CA GLU A 450 -20.90 -7.75 -16.73
C GLU A 450 -22.22 -6.97 -16.73
N GLU A 451 -23.24 -7.48 -16.02
CA GLU A 451 -24.51 -6.78 -15.79
C GLU A 451 -24.28 -5.44 -15.08
N MET A 452 -23.54 -5.47 -13.97
CA MET A 452 -23.23 -4.27 -13.17
C MET A 452 -22.47 -3.22 -13.99
N PHE A 453 -21.55 -3.64 -14.85
CA PHE A 453 -20.80 -2.75 -15.72
C PHE A 453 -21.74 -2.04 -16.71
N VAL A 454 -22.66 -2.78 -17.35
CA VAL A 454 -23.65 -2.21 -18.26
C VAL A 454 -24.65 -1.31 -17.51
N GLU A 455 -25.11 -1.70 -16.32
CA GLU A 455 -25.96 -0.87 -15.46
C GLU A 455 -25.30 0.49 -15.15
N ASP A 456 -24.01 0.49 -14.83
CA ASP A 456 -23.27 1.72 -14.57
C ASP A 456 -23.09 2.56 -15.83
N LEU A 457 -22.83 1.94 -16.99
CA LEU A 457 -22.73 2.66 -18.27
C LEU A 457 -24.04 3.35 -18.67
N GLU A 458 -25.21 2.77 -18.34
CA GLU A 458 -26.50 3.43 -18.56
C GLU A 458 -26.80 4.51 -17.51
N ARG A 459 -26.41 4.27 -16.25
CA ARG A 459 -26.64 5.20 -15.14
C ARG A 459 -25.76 6.45 -15.22
N ARG A 460 -24.45 6.27 -15.38
CA ARG A 460 -23.44 7.35 -15.36
C ARG A 460 -23.16 7.93 -16.75
N ARG A 461 -23.60 7.24 -17.81
CA ARG A 461 -23.56 7.71 -19.21
C ARG A 461 -22.21 8.32 -19.61
N PRO A 462 -21.07 7.62 -19.38
CA PRO A 462 -19.75 8.20 -19.62
C PRO A 462 -19.61 8.65 -21.07
N LYS A 463 -18.98 9.79 -21.29
CA LYS A 463 -18.87 10.38 -22.63
C LYS A 463 -17.93 9.59 -23.52
N TYR A 464 -16.88 9.06 -22.92
CA TYR A 464 -15.81 8.35 -23.59
C TYR A 464 -15.51 7.00 -22.95
N VAL A 465 -15.17 6.03 -23.80
CA VAL A 465 -14.56 4.76 -23.41
C VAL A 465 -13.21 4.65 -24.13
N PHE A 466 -12.14 4.45 -23.37
CA PHE A 466 -10.77 4.27 -23.85
C PHE A 466 -10.38 2.81 -23.69
N ASP A 467 -10.19 2.10 -24.79
CA ASP A 467 -9.83 0.68 -24.79
C ASP A 467 -8.32 0.52 -24.97
N LEU A 468 -7.69 -0.02 -23.93
CA LEU A 468 -6.25 -0.22 -23.83
C LEU A 468 -5.80 -1.60 -24.31
N VAL A 469 -6.69 -2.43 -24.86
CA VAL A 469 -6.36 -3.82 -25.26
C VAL A 469 -5.21 -3.92 -26.26
N GLN A 470 -4.99 -2.90 -27.10
CA GLN A 470 -3.91 -2.86 -28.10
C GLN A 470 -2.61 -2.25 -27.56
N VAL A 471 -2.61 -1.67 -26.36
CA VAL A 471 -1.41 -1.13 -25.74
C VAL A 471 -0.55 -2.31 -25.27
N TYR A 472 0.53 -2.56 -26.01
CA TYR A 472 1.48 -3.62 -25.67
C TYR A 472 2.63 -3.04 -24.84
N ASP A 473 2.58 -3.27 -23.54
CA ASP A 473 3.65 -2.92 -22.61
C ASP A 473 4.01 -4.13 -21.73
N TYR A 474 5.28 -4.27 -21.35
CA TYR A 474 5.75 -5.32 -20.46
C TYR A 474 5.11 -5.21 -19.06
N THR A 475 4.65 -4.02 -18.68
CA THR A 475 3.98 -3.74 -17.41
C THR A 475 2.47 -3.97 -17.43
N PHE A 476 1.82 -3.91 -18.60
CA PHE A 476 0.36 -3.98 -18.73
C PHE A 476 -0.13 -4.94 -19.84
N PRO A 477 -0.04 -6.27 -19.65
CA PRO A 477 -0.62 -7.21 -20.59
C PRO A 477 -2.16 -7.28 -20.41
N PHE A 478 -2.90 -6.32 -20.96
CA PHE A 478 -4.38 -6.34 -20.98
C PHE A 478 -4.97 -6.97 -22.26
N ILE A 479 -4.10 -7.37 -23.19
CA ILE A 479 -4.46 -7.83 -24.55
C ILE A 479 -5.43 -9.01 -24.62
N LYS A 480 -5.51 -9.86 -23.57
CA LYS A 480 -6.45 -11.00 -23.55
C LYS A 480 -7.85 -10.64 -23.08
N TYR A 481 -8.06 -9.44 -22.55
CA TYR A 481 -9.34 -8.99 -22.02
C TYR A 481 -10.02 -8.04 -22.99
N SER A 482 -10.15 -8.43 -24.26
CA SER A 482 -10.91 -7.64 -25.23
C SER A 482 -12.35 -7.45 -24.75
N ILE A 483 -12.89 -6.24 -24.91
CA ILE A 483 -14.32 -5.95 -24.70
C ILE A 483 -15.20 -6.97 -25.43
N ARG A 484 -14.76 -7.46 -26.60
CA ARG A 484 -15.48 -8.45 -27.43
C ARG A 484 -15.67 -9.80 -26.75
N SER A 485 -14.85 -10.12 -25.74
CA SER A 485 -14.96 -11.36 -24.96
C SER A 485 -16.12 -11.33 -23.94
N TYR A 486 -16.81 -10.19 -23.81
CA TYR A 486 -17.90 -9.95 -22.88
C TYR A 486 -19.17 -9.62 -23.67
N PRO A 487 -20.02 -10.61 -24.02
CA PRO A 487 -21.09 -10.44 -25.00
C PRO A 487 -22.12 -9.34 -24.69
N MET A 488 -22.52 -9.18 -23.43
CA MET A 488 -23.48 -8.13 -23.03
C MET A 488 -22.83 -6.75 -23.15
N LEU A 489 -21.59 -6.61 -22.67
CA LEU A 489 -20.85 -5.35 -22.80
C LEU A 489 -20.57 -5.03 -24.28
N ALA A 490 -20.18 -6.02 -25.08
CA ALA A 490 -19.90 -5.85 -26.50
C ALA A 490 -21.17 -5.46 -27.28
N ASP A 491 -22.33 -6.05 -26.98
CA ASP A 491 -23.60 -5.63 -27.57
C ASP A 491 -23.99 -4.21 -27.15
N TYR A 492 -23.81 -3.88 -25.87
CA TYR A 492 -24.05 -2.53 -25.36
C TYR A 492 -23.17 -1.48 -26.06
N MET A 493 -21.87 -1.72 -26.13
CA MET A 493 -20.90 -0.83 -26.79
C MET A 493 -21.26 -0.60 -28.25
N ARG A 494 -21.63 -1.65 -29.01
CA ARG A 494 -22.06 -1.52 -30.42
C ARG A 494 -23.27 -0.61 -30.59
N ARG A 495 -24.24 -0.70 -29.68
CA ARG A 495 -25.50 0.08 -29.74
C ARG A 495 -25.37 1.51 -29.24
N ARG A 496 -24.46 1.78 -28.30
CA ARG A 496 -24.42 3.04 -27.55
C ARG A 496 -23.17 3.88 -27.78
N TYR A 497 -22.12 3.32 -28.36
CA TYR A 497 -20.87 4.03 -28.63
C TYR A 497 -20.48 3.92 -30.11
N LEU A 498 -19.66 4.87 -30.55
CA LEU A 498 -19.08 4.94 -31.88
C LEU A 498 -17.56 5.04 -31.75
N PRO A 499 -16.77 4.33 -32.56
CA PRO A 499 -15.35 4.61 -32.71
C PRO A 499 -15.16 6.06 -33.15
N GLU A 500 -14.40 6.84 -32.39
CA GLU A 500 -14.07 8.23 -32.72
C GLU A 500 -12.65 8.36 -33.28
N GLY A 501 -11.74 7.47 -32.87
CA GLY A 501 -10.37 7.50 -33.36
C GLY A 501 -9.43 6.69 -32.48
N ARG A 502 -8.14 7.08 -32.49
CA ARG A 502 -7.09 6.49 -31.66
C ARG A 502 -6.15 7.54 -31.10
N ILE A 503 -5.60 7.30 -29.92
CA ILE A 503 -4.50 8.07 -29.31
C ILE A 503 -3.31 7.11 -29.18
N GLY A 504 -2.42 7.12 -30.16
CA GLY A 504 -1.45 6.04 -30.32
C GLY A 504 -2.18 4.70 -30.49
N ASP A 505 -1.90 3.76 -29.59
CA ASP A 505 -2.55 2.43 -29.56
C ASP A 505 -3.83 2.38 -28.72
N VAL A 506 -4.25 3.48 -28.09
CA VAL A 506 -5.50 3.57 -27.33
C VAL A 506 -6.67 3.77 -28.30
N LEU A 507 -7.64 2.84 -28.32
CA LEU A 507 -8.87 3.02 -29.10
C LEU A 507 -9.84 3.93 -28.35
N VAL A 508 -10.41 4.92 -29.04
CA VAL A 508 -11.33 5.88 -28.45
C VAL A 508 -12.74 5.65 -28.98
N TYR A 509 -13.69 5.48 -28.07
CA TYR A 509 -15.12 5.39 -28.38
C TYR A 509 -15.87 6.55 -27.72
N ARG A 510 -16.69 7.27 -28.50
CA ARG A 510 -17.59 8.31 -27.99
C ARG A 510 -19.01 7.77 -27.85
N ARG A 511 -19.72 8.20 -26.80
CA ARG A 511 -21.14 7.86 -26.62
C ARG A 511 -21.98 8.49 -27.72
N ARG A 512 -22.92 7.71 -28.27
CA ARG A 512 -23.87 8.17 -29.28
C ARG A 512 -24.78 9.26 -28.73
N THR A 513 -25.02 10.24 -29.58
CA THR A 513 -25.98 11.32 -29.43
C THR A 513 -27.15 11.11 -30.39
N PRO A 514 -28.32 11.72 -30.15
CA PRO A 514 -29.44 11.63 -31.08
C PRO A 514 -29.15 12.12 -32.50
N ALA A 515 -28.09 12.93 -32.70
CA ALA A 515 -27.66 13.43 -34.00
C ALA A 515 -26.84 12.41 -34.81
N ASP A 516 -26.35 11.34 -34.19
CA ASP A 516 -25.54 10.32 -34.87
C ASP A 516 -26.45 9.39 -35.69
N THR A 517 -26.46 9.56 -37.01
CA THR A 517 -27.43 8.93 -37.93
C THR A 517 -26.99 7.59 -38.56
N TRP A 518 -25.78 7.08 -38.29
CA TRP A 518 -25.27 5.90 -39.02
C TRP A 518 -24.21 5.06 -38.26
N TRP A 519 -24.21 3.74 -38.50
CA TRP A 519 -23.01 2.89 -38.44
C TRP A 519 -23.12 1.79 -39.52
N PRO A 520 -22.02 1.44 -40.20
CA PRO A 520 -22.03 0.46 -41.26
C PRO A 520 -22.37 -0.96 -40.76
N SER A 521 -22.84 -1.78 -41.69
CA SER A 521 -23.35 -3.13 -41.43
C SER A 521 -22.23 -4.08 -41.00
N GLN A 522 -22.57 -5.29 -40.54
CA GLN A 522 -21.57 -6.32 -40.20
C GLN A 522 -20.60 -6.65 -41.36
N GLU A 523 -20.94 -6.31 -42.61
CA GLU A 523 -20.10 -6.54 -43.78
C GLU A 523 -18.93 -5.56 -43.89
N ASP A 524 -19.07 -4.37 -43.31
CA ASP A 524 -18.13 -3.26 -43.47
C ASP A 524 -17.02 -3.24 -42.40
N VAL A 525 -17.05 -4.17 -41.44
CA VAL A 525 -16.13 -4.26 -40.28
C VAL A 525 -15.32 -5.57 -40.32
N LYS A 526 -15.13 -6.17 -41.50
CA LYS A 526 -14.26 -7.35 -41.65
C LYS A 526 -12.78 -7.01 -41.53
#